data_AF-A0A8T7GHE0-F1
#
_entry.id   AF-A0A8T7GHE0-F1
#
_cell.length_a   1.000
_cell.length_b   1.000
_cell.length_c   1.000
_cell.angle_alpha   90.00
_cell.angle_beta   90.00
_cell.angle_gamma   90.00
#
_symmetry.space_group_name_H-M   'P 1'
#
loop_
_entity.id
_entity.type
_entity.pdbx_description
1 polymer ?
#
loop_
_entity_poly.entity_id
_entity_poly.type
_entity_poly.pdbx_seq_one_letter_code
_entity_poly.pdbx_strand_id
1 'polypeptide(L)'
;MGAYYHIKLRTPSGGFFFDFDITDEHILDIVESYKSGEKFLFDHQYISSKNIHSIWIITSDNNQLYYRKTLPLGSVAKPSTIFSQIENEGVDVTREFLDPVKKISSSEEDKIDIIRKGIRNARKKIFIVHGHEKVAYLELARLLGDWGLEPVILHEQPEGEGRL
;
A
#
# COMPACT_ATOMS: atom_id res chain seq x y z
N MET A 1 18.62 3.15 7.86
CA MET A 1 17.35 3.91 7.76
C MET A 1 16.58 3.37 6.57
N GLY A 2 15.27 3.19 6.71
CA GLY A 2 14.42 2.76 5.60
C GLY A 2 14.06 3.96 4.72
N ALA A 3 13.81 3.71 3.44
CA ALA A 3 13.34 4.73 2.52
C ALA A 3 11.88 5.10 2.84
N TYR A 4 11.57 6.40 2.84
CA TYR A 4 10.21 6.94 2.95
C TYR A 4 9.72 7.35 1.57
N TYR A 5 8.44 7.14 1.29
CA TYR A 5 7.83 7.59 0.04
C TYR A 5 6.83 8.72 0.30
N HIS A 6 6.80 9.66 -0.64
CA HIS A 6 5.95 10.84 -0.60
C HIS A 6 5.33 11.02 -1.98
N ILE A 7 4.04 11.33 -2.02
CA ILE A 7 3.28 11.42 -3.27
C ILE A 7 2.65 12.80 -3.43
N LYS A 8 2.71 13.31 -4.66
CA LYS A 8 2.03 14.53 -5.09
C LYS A 8 1.12 14.18 -6.25
N LEU A 9 -0.13 14.60 -6.17
CA LEU A 9 -1.10 14.49 -7.27
C LEU A 9 -1.42 15.88 -7.78
N ARG A 10 -1.59 16.03 -9.10
CA ARG A 10 -2.09 17.26 -9.71
C ARG A 10 -3.45 17.02 -10.33
N THR A 11 -4.39 17.95 -10.10
CA THR A 11 -5.69 17.95 -10.75
C THR A 11 -5.65 18.66 -12.11
N PRO A 12 -6.62 18.42 -13.00
CA PRO A 12 -6.78 19.18 -14.24
C PRO A 12 -6.91 20.70 -14.01
N SER A 13 -7.50 21.12 -12.88
CA SER A 13 -7.63 22.53 -12.51
C SER A 13 -6.33 23.16 -11.97
N GLY A 14 -5.25 22.38 -11.84
CA GLY A 14 -3.96 22.86 -11.32
C GLY A 14 -3.82 22.80 -9.80
N GLY A 15 -4.80 22.23 -9.08
CA GLY A 15 -4.68 21.95 -7.66
C GLY A 15 -3.73 20.78 -7.39
N PHE A 16 -3.18 20.74 -6.18
CA PHE A 16 -2.31 19.67 -5.73
C PHE A 16 -2.83 18.99 -4.47
N PHE A 17 -2.67 17.67 -4.41
CA PHE A 17 -2.83 16.87 -3.20
C PHE A 17 -1.48 16.25 -2.83
N PHE A 18 -1.25 16.06 -1.53
CA PHE A 18 0.00 15.53 -1.01
C PHE A 18 -0.31 14.46 0.03
N ASP A 19 0.44 13.37 0.01
CA ASP A 19 0.45 12.36 1.07
C ASP A 19 1.91 11.98 1.35
N PHE A 20 2.23 11.65 2.59
CA PHE A 20 3.62 11.56 3.05
C PHE A 20 3.84 10.31 3.87
N ASP A 21 5.09 9.83 3.88
CA ASP A 21 5.49 8.63 4.63
C ASP A 21 4.63 7.40 4.27
N ILE A 22 4.17 7.32 3.02
CA ILE A 22 3.31 6.24 2.53
C ILE A 22 4.10 4.96 2.27
N THR A 23 3.45 3.80 2.41
CA THR A 23 4.09 2.51 2.12
C THR A 23 4.07 2.23 0.62
N ASP A 24 4.96 1.35 0.18
CA ASP A 24 4.97 0.87 -1.20
C ASP A 24 3.69 0.12 -1.56
N GLU A 25 3.07 -0.63 -0.63
CA GLU A 25 1.77 -1.25 -0.87
C GLU A 25 0.68 -0.21 -1.17
N HIS A 26 0.61 0.88 -0.41
CA HIS A 26 -0.40 1.92 -0.64
C HIS A 26 -0.12 2.70 -1.95
N ILE A 27 1.14 2.89 -2.33
CA ILE A 27 1.48 3.45 -3.65
C ILE A 27 0.96 2.56 -4.77
N LEU A 28 1.13 1.23 -4.65
CA LEU A 28 0.64 0.28 -5.66
C LEU A 28 -0.87 0.37 -5.80
N ASP A 29 -1.63 0.39 -4.70
CA ASP A 29 -3.09 0.56 -4.71
C ASP A 29 -3.51 1.86 -5.44
N ILE A 30 -2.82 2.97 -5.17
CA ILE A 30 -3.07 4.27 -5.82
C ILE A 30 -2.78 4.18 -7.32
N VAL A 31 -1.65 3.59 -7.71
CA VAL A 31 -1.23 3.49 -9.10
C VAL A 31 -2.14 2.57 -9.91
N GLU A 32 -2.55 1.44 -9.34
CA GLU A 32 -3.51 0.52 -9.97
C GLU A 32 -4.85 1.23 -10.18
N SER A 33 -5.37 1.91 -9.15
CA SER A 33 -6.61 2.68 -9.23
C SER A 33 -6.52 3.83 -10.24
N TYR A 34 -5.35 4.48 -10.34
CA TYR A 34 -5.08 5.52 -11.31
C TYR A 34 -5.11 4.99 -12.75
N LYS A 35 -4.55 3.79 -12.98
CA LYS A 35 -4.57 3.12 -14.29
C LYS A 35 -5.94 2.58 -14.66
N SER A 36 -6.70 2.04 -13.70
CA SER A 36 -8.02 1.44 -13.92
C SER A 36 -9.13 2.48 -14.07
N GLY A 37 -8.91 3.73 -13.66
CA GLY A 37 -9.95 4.76 -13.68
C GLY A 37 -10.88 4.70 -12.46
N GLU A 38 -10.48 4.00 -11.40
CA GLU A 38 -11.23 3.81 -10.15
C GLU A 38 -10.94 4.90 -9.11
N LYS A 39 -11.68 4.85 -7.98
CA LYS A 39 -11.42 5.72 -6.83
C LYS A 39 -10.43 5.05 -5.88
N PHE A 40 -9.60 5.85 -5.22
CA PHE A 40 -8.65 5.36 -4.21
C PHE A 40 -8.64 6.27 -2.97
N LEU A 41 -8.21 5.71 -1.85
CA LEU A 41 -8.00 6.46 -0.61
C LEU A 41 -6.67 7.22 -0.69
N PHE A 42 -6.71 8.52 -0.41
CA PHE A 42 -5.56 9.42 -0.43
C PHE A 42 -5.76 10.54 0.58
N ASP A 43 -4.83 10.75 1.50
CA ASP A 43 -4.95 11.69 2.63
C ASP A 43 -6.36 11.69 3.25
N HIS A 44 -6.78 10.51 3.71
CA HIS A 44 -8.06 10.26 4.39
C HIS A 44 -9.33 10.50 3.53
N GLN A 45 -9.20 10.70 2.21
CA GLN A 45 -10.32 10.98 1.32
C GLN A 45 -10.33 10.04 0.11
N TYR A 46 -11.53 9.68 -0.38
CA TYR A 46 -11.66 8.95 -1.62
C TYR A 46 -11.61 9.92 -2.81
N ILE A 47 -10.58 9.77 -3.65
CA ILE A 47 -10.37 10.60 -4.83
C ILE A 47 -10.62 9.77 -6.08
N SER A 48 -11.34 10.36 -7.04
CA SER A 48 -11.51 9.77 -8.38
C SER A 48 -10.27 9.98 -9.22
N SER A 49 -9.68 8.91 -9.74
CA SER A 49 -8.54 8.97 -10.69
C SER A 49 -8.83 9.83 -11.92
N LYS A 50 -10.10 9.91 -12.37
CA LYS A 50 -10.53 10.81 -13.47
C LYS A 50 -10.25 12.30 -13.19
N ASN A 51 -10.12 12.68 -11.92
CA ASN A 51 -9.81 14.04 -11.48
C ASN A 51 -8.30 14.25 -11.25
N ILE A 52 -7.47 13.28 -11.62
CA ILE A 52 -6.01 13.34 -11.48
C ILE A 52 -5.38 13.44 -12.87
N HIS A 53 -4.63 14.51 -13.08
CA HIS A 53 -3.88 14.75 -14.31
C HIS A 53 -2.49 14.09 -14.27
N SER A 54 -1.83 14.10 -13.11
CA SER A 54 -0.47 13.54 -12.96
C SER A 54 -0.18 13.12 -11.53
N ILE A 55 0.73 12.15 -11.40
CA ILE A 55 1.23 11.58 -10.14
C ILE A 55 2.75 11.74 -10.12
N TRP A 56 3.29 12.15 -8.98
CA TRP A 56 4.73 12.11 -8.68
C TRP A 56 4.96 11.35 -7.39
N ILE A 57 5.92 10.44 -7.40
CA ILE A 57 6.31 9.61 -6.26
C ILE A 57 7.79 9.87 -6.03
N ILE A 58 8.11 10.43 -4.85
CA ILE A 58 9.47 10.76 -4.45
C ILE A 58 9.85 9.86 -3.28
N THR A 59 11.03 9.24 -3.35
CA THR A 59 11.61 8.53 -2.21
C THR A 59 12.68 9.39 -1.53
N SER A 60 12.84 9.23 -0.22
CA SER A 60 13.89 9.92 0.53
C SER A 60 14.30 9.18 1.79
N ASP A 61 15.47 9.50 2.34
CA ASP A 61 15.98 8.89 3.56
C ASP A 61 15.29 9.38 4.84
N ASN A 62 14.49 10.45 4.74
CA ASN A 62 13.86 11.13 5.86
C ASN A 62 12.33 11.12 5.76
N ASN A 63 11.67 11.16 6.92
CA ASN A 63 10.21 11.22 6.99
C ASN A 63 9.69 12.67 6.94
N GLN A 64 8.38 12.85 6.81
CA GLN A 64 7.74 14.16 6.78
C GLN A 64 8.08 15.02 8.01
N LEU A 65 8.18 14.40 9.19
CA LEU A 65 8.47 15.11 10.44
C LEU A 65 9.86 15.73 10.44
N TYR A 66 10.85 15.08 9.82
CA TYR A 66 12.17 15.66 9.63
C TYR A 66 12.11 16.92 8.77
N TYR A 67 11.47 16.85 7.60
CA TYR A 67 11.35 18.00 6.70
C TYR A 67 10.60 19.15 7.36
N ARG A 68 9.50 18.85 8.08
CA ARG A 68 8.76 19.85 8.83
C ARG A 68 9.62 20.59 9.87
N LYS A 69 10.55 19.90 10.53
CA LYS A 69 11.44 20.48 11.55
C LYS A 69 12.61 21.26 10.96
N THR A 70 13.02 20.94 9.74
CA THR A 70 14.19 21.53 9.07
C THR A 70 13.83 22.62 8.08
N LEU A 71 12.53 22.97 7.98
CA LEU A 71 12.06 24.08 7.17
C LEU A 71 12.85 25.37 7.50
N PRO A 72 13.22 26.17 6.48
CA PRO A 72 13.90 27.44 6.70
C PRO A 72 13.11 28.37 7.63
N LEU A 73 13.83 29.14 8.45
CA LEU A 73 13.24 30.08 9.38
C LEU A 73 12.28 31.04 8.65
N GLY A 74 11.06 31.21 9.19
CA GLY A 74 10.01 32.03 8.57
C GLY A 74 9.13 31.28 7.56
N SER A 75 9.43 30.02 7.25
CA SER A 75 8.57 29.19 6.40
C SER A 75 7.30 28.77 7.13
N VAL A 76 6.17 28.73 6.40
CA VAL A 76 4.95 28.09 6.89
C VAL A 76 4.99 26.61 6.52
N ALA A 77 4.78 25.73 7.51
CA ALA A 77 4.75 24.28 7.35
C ALA A 77 3.48 23.77 6.63
N LYS A 78 3.23 24.29 5.42
CA LYS A 78 2.20 23.80 4.51
C LYS A 78 2.69 22.54 3.81
N PRO A 79 1.78 21.60 3.44
CA PRO A 79 2.15 20.41 2.67
C PRO A 79 2.97 20.71 1.43
N SER A 80 2.62 21.76 0.68
CA SER A 80 3.36 22.18 -0.52
C SER A 80 4.81 22.61 -0.22
N THR A 81 5.04 23.28 0.90
CA THR A 81 6.39 23.72 1.31
C THR A 81 7.23 22.51 1.70
N ILE A 82 6.66 21.59 2.48
CA ILE A 82 7.33 20.35 2.89
C ILE A 82 7.66 19.51 1.67
N PHE A 83 6.70 19.33 0.75
CA PHE A 83 6.91 18.54 -0.46
C PHE A 83 7.96 19.17 -1.39
N SER A 84 8.01 20.50 -1.51
CA SER A 84 9.05 21.16 -2.30
C SER A 84 10.46 20.89 -1.78
N GLN A 85 10.64 20.77 -0.45
CA GLN A 85 11.93 20.41 0.12
C GLN A 85 12.26 18.93 -0.14
N ILE A 86 11.28 18.04 0.04
CA ILE A 86 11.40 16.61 -0.31
C ILE A 86 11.79 16.44 -1.77
N GLU A 87 11.17 17.18 -2.69
CA GLU A 87 11.43 17.11 -4.13
C GLU A 87 12.85 17.59 -4.48
N ASN A 88 13.43 18.50 -3.70
CA ASN A 88 14.80 18.97 -3.88
C ASN A 88 15.86 18.00 -3.34
N GLU A 89 15.55 17.24 -2.29
CA GLU A 89 16.50 16.35 -1.59
C GLU A 89 16.33 14.87 -1.96
N GLY A 90 15.13 14.47 -2.39
CA GLY A 90 14.75 13.10 -2.69
C GLY A 90 15.00 12.68 -4.15
N VAL A 91 14.56 11.46 -4.47
CA VAL A 91 14.69 10.87 -5.80
C VAL A 91 13.30 10.58 -6.36
N ASP A 92 13.02 11.06 -7.57
CA ASP A 92 11.79 10.74 -8.30
C ASP A 92 11.81 9.29 -8.79
N VAL A 93 10.91 8.48 -8.21
CA VAL A 93 10.75 7.05 -8.46
C VAL A 93 9.44 6.74 -9.19
N THR A 94 8.74 7.77 -9.70
CA THR A 94 7.40 7.64 -10.31
C THR A 94 7.35 6.57 -11.39
N ARG A 95 8.38 6.50 -12.24
CA ARG A 95 8.44 5.54 -13.35
C ARG A 95 8.56 4.10 -12.89
N GLU A 96 9.20 3.85 -11.74
CA GLU A 96 9.35 2.48 -11.22
C GLU A 96 8.01 1.89 -10.78
N PHE A 97 7.09 2.74 -10.31
CA PHE A 97 5.74 2.34 -9.95
C PHE A 97 4.76 2.37 -11.14
N LEU A 98 4.85 3.38 -12.01
CA LEU A 98 3.95 3.49 -13.17
C LEU A 98 4.26 2.48 -14.27
N ASP A 99 5.53 2.19 -14.55
CA ASP A 99 5.95 1.27 -15.61
C ASP A 99 6.86 0.16 -15.04
N PRO A 100 6.31 -0.75 -14.23
CA PRO A 100 7.11 -1.84 -13.64
C PRO A 100 7.74 -2.73 -14.72
N VAL A 101 7.24 -2.68 -15.96
CA VAL A 101 7.73 -3.43 -17.12
C VAL A 101 9.20 -3.14 -17.45
N LYS A 102 9.76 -1.97 -17.08
CA LYS A 102 11.19 -1.71 -17.29
C LYS A 102 12.12 -2.48 -16.34
N LYS A 103 11.61 -3.06 -15.25
CA LYS A 103 12.34 -4.05 -14.44
C LYS A 103 12.22 -5.48 -15.00
N ILE A 104 11.31 -5.73 -15.95
CA ILE A 104 11.08 -7.03 -16.59
C ILE A 104 12.06 -7.23 -17.78
N SER A 105 13.35 -7.00 -17.52
CA SER A 105 14.42 -7.61 -18.33
C SER A 105 15.20 -8.67 -17.55
N SER A 106 14.78 -8.98 -16.32
CA SER A 106 15.13 -10.21 -15.61
C SER A 106 13.89 -11.13 -15.52
N SER A 107 14.16 -12.43 -15.62
CA SER A 107 13.32 -13.58 -15.94
C SER A 107 11.95 -13.68 -15.26
N GLU A 108 11.09 -14.54 -15.84
CA GLU A 108 9.77 -14.96 -15.35
C GLU A 108 9.77 -15.45 -13.87
N GLU A 109 10.95 -15.74 -13.31
CA GLU A 109 11.17 -16.11 -11.92
C GLU A 109 10.88 -14.96 -10.95
N ASP A 110 11.09 -13.71 -11.36
CA ASP A 110 10.87 -12.51 -10.54
C ASP A 110 9.38 -12.18 -10.37
N LYS A 111 8.55 -12.51 -11.37
CA LYS A 111 7.08 -12.39 -11.27
C LYS A 111 6.52 -13.30 -10.18
N ILE A 112 7.11 -14.48 -10.04
CA ILE A 112 6.75 -15.42 -8.98
C ILE A 112 7.26 -14.92 -7.62
N ASP A 113 8.44 -14.26 -7.54
CA ASP A 113 8.96 -13.72 -6.28
C ASP A 113 8.17 -12.50 -5.76
N ILE A 114 7.66 -11.65 -6.66
CA ILE A 114 6.80 -10.50 -6.32
C ILE A 114 5.44 -10.97 -5.79
N ILE A 115 4.79 -11.93 -6.48
CA ILE A 115 3.57 -12.58 -5.98
C ILE A 115 3.84 -13.24 -4.62
N ARG A 116 4.98 -13.94 -4.47
CA ARG A 116 5.41 -14.52 -3.18
C ARG A 116 5.75 -13.47 -2.13
N LYS A 117 6.18 -12.25 -2.49
CA LYS A 117 6.50 -11.16 -1.54
C LYS A 117 5.24 -10.45 -1.04
N GLY A 118 4.28 -10.18 -1.94
CA GLY A 118 2.95 -9.69 -1.55
C GLY A 118 2.25 -10.65 -0.57
N ILE A 119 2.37 -11.96 -0.82
CA ILE A 119 1.85 -13.02 0.09
C ILE A 119 2.71 -13.17 1.37
N ARG A 120 4.00 -12.77 1.36
CA ARG A 120 4.88 -12.83 2.55
C ARG A 120 4.64 -11.68 3.53
N ASN A 121 4.20 -10.51 3.06
CA ASN A 121 3.92 -9.34 3.93
C ASN A 121 2.44 -9.22 4.33
N ALA A 122 1.51 -9.74 3.55
CA ALA A 122 0.17 -10.01 4.05
C ALA A 122 0.26 -11.10 5.12
N ARG A 123 -0.31 -10.87 6.31
CA ARG A 123 -0.34 -11.86 7.40
C ARG A 123 -0.83 -13.20 6.82
N LYS A 124 0.05 -14.19 6.73
CA LYS A 124 -0.26 -15.49 6.12
C LYS A 124 -1.43 -16.20 6.80
N LYS A 125 -1.73 -15.86 8.05
CA LYS A 125 -2.77 -16.51 8.83
C LYS A 125 -4.18 -16.06 8.42
N ILE A 126 -4.97 -16.99 7.91
CA ILE A 126 -6.40 -16.81 7.63
C ILE A 126 -7.21 -17.64 8.61
N PHE A 127 -8.08 -17.00 9.39
CA PHE A 127 -8.94 -17.71 10.34
C PHE A 127 -10.21 -18.20 9.63
N ILE A 128 -10.43 -19.51 9.62
CA ILE A 128 -11.63 -20.15 9.07
C ILE A 128 -12.51 -20.55 10.26
N VAL A 129 -13.62 -19.85 10.46
CA VAL A 129 -14.62 -20.18 11.47
C VAL A 129 -15.67 -21.07 10.82
N HIS A 130 -15.93 -22.25 11.39
CA HIS A 130 -16.92 -23.18 10.88
C HIS A 130 -17.88 -23.65 11.97
N GLY A 131 -19.15 -23.86 11.59
CA GLY A 131 -20.15 -24.54 12.42
C GLY A 131 -20.02 -26.07 12.34
N HIS A 132 -21.15 -26.78 12.38
CA HIS A 132 -21.18 -28.25 12.46
C HIS A 132 -20.61 -29.01 11.25
N GLU A 133 -20.56 -28.39 10.06
CA GLU A 133 -20.19 -29.10 8.83
C GLU A 133 -18.68 -29.17 8.59
N LYS A 134 -18.15 -30.40 8.61
CA LYS A 134 -16.71 -30.65 8.55
C LYS A 134 -16.07 -30.65 7.15
N VAL A 135 -16.87 -30.85 6.11
CA VAL A 135 -16.35 -31.13 4.76
C VAL A 135 -15.91 -29.84 4.04
N ALA A 136 -16.66 -28.74 4.20
CA ALA A 136 -16.43 -27.51 3.45
C ALA A 136 -15.16 -26.74 3.87
N TYR A 137 -14.80 -26.74 5.16
CA TYR A 137 -13.62 -25.98 5.61
C TYR A 137 -12.29 -26.68 5.29
N LEU A 138 -12.29 -28.02 5.14
CA LEU A 138 -11.08 -28.78 4.83
C LEU A 138 -10.64 -28.56 3.38
N GLU A 139 -11.59 -28.51 2.45
CA GLU A 139 -11.31 -28.17 1.04
C GLU A 139 -10.85 -26.72 0.91
N LEU A 140 -11.52 -25.80 1.61
CA LEU A 140 -11.13 -24.39 1.64
C LEU A 140 -9.73 -24.19 2.24
N ALA A 141 -9.40 -24.88 3.34
CA ALA A 141 -8.07 -24.83 3.94
C ALA A 141 -6.99 -25.36 2.98
N ARG A 142 -7.26 -26.43 2.24
CA ARG A 142 -6.32 -26.95 1.22
C ARG A 142 -6.08 -25.95 0.10
N LEU A 143 -7.15 -25.36 -0.45
CA LEU A 143 -7.05 -24.35 -1.50
C LEU A 143 -6.27 -23.11 -1.04
N LEU A 144 -6.52 -22.64 0.19
CA LEU A 144 -5.77 -21.52 0.77
C LEU A 144 -4.30 -21.87 1.00
N GLY A 145 -4.01 -23.12 1.42
CA GLY A 145 -2.65 -23.65 1.54
C GLY A 145 -1.90 -23.68 0.20
N ASP A 146 -2.56 -24.12 -0.86
CA ASP A 146 -2.00 -24.15 -2.22
C ASP A 146 -1.68 -22.73 -2.75
N TRP A 147 -2.37 -21.71 -2.24
CA TRP A 147 -2.11 -20.30 -2.51
C TRP A 147 -1.05 -19.66 -1.61
N GLY A 148 -0.41 -20.43 -0.74
CA GLY A 148 0.67 -19.96 0.13
C GLY A 148 0.19 -19.25 1.40
N LEU A 149 -1.07 -19.45 1.79
CA LEU A 149 -1.68 -18.93 3.00
C LEU A 149 -1.64 -20.00 4.10
N GLU A 150 -1.67 -19.57 5.35
CA GLU A 150 -1.69 -20.39 6.56
C GLU A 150 -3.11 -20.40 7.16
N PRO A 151 -4.02 -21.28 6.72
CA PRO A 151 -5.35 -21.37 7.30
C PRO A 151 -5.29 -21.86 8.76
N VAL A 152 -5.95 -21.14 9.67
CA VAL A 152 -6.16 -21.49 11.07
C VAL A 152 -7.64 -21.78 11.25
N ILE A 153 -7.98 -23.05 11.46
CA ILE A 153 -9.37 -23.49 11.62
C ILE A 153 -9.78 -23.28 13.08
N LEU A 154 -10.76 -22.41 13.30
CA LEU A 154 -11.34 -22.15 14.61
C LEU A 154 -12.64 -22.95 14.75
N HIS A 155 -12.72 -23.71 15.83
CA HIS A 155 -13.96 -24.37 16.24
C HIS A 155 -14.73 -23.38 17.11
N GLU A 156 -16.02 -23.15 16.83
CA GLU A 156 -16.90 -22.49 17.79
C GLU A 156 -16.85 -23.29 19.11
N GLN A 157 -16.39 -22.66 20.18
CA GLN A 157 -16.66 -23.17 21.52
C GLN A 157 -18.14 -22.88 21.82
N PRO A 158 -18.96 -23.87 22.16
CA PRO A 158 -20.26 -23.58 22.72
C PRO A 158 -20.05 -22.93 24.10
N GLU A 159 -20.62 -21.75 24.32
CA GLU A 159 -20.71 -21.16 25.66
C GLU A 159 -21.60 -22.04 26.53
N GLY A 160 -21.07 -22.44 27.70
CA GLY A 160 -21.88 -22.74 28.88
C GLY A 160 -21.79 -24.16 29.41
N GLU A 161 -20.94 -24.38 30.41
CA GLU A 161 -21.35 -25.19 31.56
C GLU A 161 -20.84 -24.54 32.85
N GLY A 162 -21.62 -23.59 33.37
CA GLY A 162 -21.58 -23.32 34.79
C GLY A 162 -22.14 -24.54 35.52
N ARG A 163 -21.32 -25.19 36.35
CA ARG A 163 -21.79 -26.13 37.37
C ARG A 163 -20.76 -26.30 38.50
N LEU A 164 -21.16 -25.75 39.65
CA LEU A 164 -20.77 -26.00 41.04
C LEU A 164 -19.37 -25.60 41.50
#